data_AF-A0A3B0RNQ5-F1
#
_entry.id   AF-A0A3B0RNQ5-F1
#
_cell.length_a   1.000
_cell.length_b   1.000
_cell.length_c   1.000
_cell.angle_alpha   90.00
_cell.angle_beta   90.00
_cell.angle_gamma   90.00
#
_symmetry.space_group_name_H-M   'P 1'
#
loop_
_entity.id
_entity.type
_entity.pdbx_description
1 polymer ?
#
loop_
_entity_poly.entity_id
_entity_poly.type
_entity_poly.pdbx_seq_one_letter_code
_entity_poly.pdbx_strand_id
1 'polypeptide(L)'
;MRRFAPAFIAMALVVAACVQPPSESVAGSTTEPPELSDATREMIGRACDRVVDALQEGDTAMLVSSLEDIDAALSSSPDVAGIREYTVAAADALPVFEDTPPSAEQLSNAAGPLIDLSNGLIAVGLESCARIGEIAADLTGPVIVDPEATASALAANRAMWEAEGPDTYWMEISFGADGGDRESQCAWNRTIVSQVVDGRPESAITKSPGCVVDIDDTDGVPLTVEGLFSLVEESPGVEMVEVEYAPVFGYPRMLFVGGRGFFYEVSVMSLTAGFADTSQADAVLTELAAQREIWRSAGISSYTMTVQIDCFCPEEYRGPFEVTVVDGAIETATWKGSPVSEMVDQSLLTVEGLFNQIEASANADSITVAYAPLGYPSAIQIDPLRNTMDEELGVRVLGFMVDD
;
A
#
# COMPACT_ATOMS: atom_id res chain seq x y z
N MET A 1 -41.32 19.65 7.54
CA MET A 1 -41.18 20.38 6.26
C MET A 1 -39.87 21.15 6.28
N ARG A 2 -38.77 20.47 5.97
CA ARG A 2 -37.44 21.07 5.82
C ARG A 2 -37.22 21.28 4.32
N ARG A 3 -36.88 22.51 3.94
CA ARG A 3 -36.28 22.83 2.64
C ARG A 3 -34.78 22.91 2.88
N PHE A 4 -34.00 22.02 2.28
CA PHE A 4 -32.57 22.24 2.08
C PHE A 4 -32.40 22.88 0.70
N ALA A 5 -31.59 23.93 0.65
CA ALA A 5 -31.16 24.60 -0.57
C ALA A 5 -29.80 24.02 -1.00
N PRO A 6 -29.53 23.85 -2.30
CA PRO A 6 -28.18 23.52 -2.75
C PRO A 6 -27.35 24.80 -2.84
N ALA A 7 -26.19 24.80 -2.20
CA ALA A 7 -25.17 25.83 -2.37
C ALA A 7 -24.23 25.39 -3.49
N PHE A 8 -24.18 26.22 -4.52
CA PHE A 8 -23.27 26.18 -5.67
C PHE A 8 -21.80 26.11 -5.24
N ILE A 9 -21.03 25.21 -5.86
CA ILE A 9 -19.59 25.38 -6.00
C ILE A 9 -19.34 26.25 -7.23
N ALA A 10 -18.81 27.44 -6.97
CA ALA A 10 -18.08 28.22 -7.95
C ALA A 10 -16.61 28.23 -7.51
N MET A 11 -15.69 27.98 -8.44
CA MET A 11 -14.76 29.01 -8.95
C MET A 11 -13.35 28.48 -9.29
N ALA A 12 -12.92 28.89 -10.49
CA ALA A 12 -11.55 29.21 -10.92
C ALA A 12 -10.54 28.08 -11.23
N LEU A 13 -10.53 27.72 -12.52
CA LEU A 13 -9.35 27.46 -13.35
C LEU A 13 -8.32 28.61 -13.28
N VAL A 14 -7.02 28.24 -13.23
CA VAL A 14 -5.78 28.88 -13.76
C VAL A 14 -4.62 28.22 -13.01
N VAL A 15 -3.61 27.53 -13.55
CA VAL A 15 -3.11 27.23 -14.90
C VAL A 15 -2.32 25.92 -14.77
N ALA A 16 -2.70 24.89 -15.52
CA ALA A 16 -1.80 23.78 -15.88
C ALA A 16 -1.53 23.91 -17.38
N ALA A 17 -0.44 24.60 -17.71
CA ALA A 17 0.14 24.58 -19.05
C ALA A 17 1.58 24.09 -18.91
N CYS A 18 1.76 22.78 -19.11
CA CYS A 18 2.91 22.13 -19.76
C CYS A 18 2.96 20.65 -19.36
N VAL A 19 2.03 19.85 -19.88
CA VAL A 19 2.33 18.46 -20.22
C VAL A 19 2.23 18.39 -21.73
N GLN A 20 3.37 18.22 -22.38
CA GLN A 20 3.40 17.96 -23.82
C GLN A 20 2.68 16.62 -24.08
N PRO A 21 1.91 16.50 -25.17
CA PRO A 21 1.41 15.19 -25.58
C PRO A 21 2.59 14.25 -25.89
N PRO A 22 2.45 12.94 -25.64
CA PRO A 22 3.48 11.98 -26.04
C PRO A 22 3.63 12.02 -27.55
N SER A 23 4.75 12.57 -28.01
CA SER A 23 5.20 12.45 -29.38
C SER A 23 5.87 11.10 -29.56
N GLU A 24 5.06 10.05 -29.71
CA GLU A 24 5.51 8.83 -30.37
C GLU A 24 4.62 8.59 -31.59
N SER A 25 5.15 9.00 -32.73
CA SER A 25 4.64 8.67 -34.04
C SER A 25 4.78 7.17 -34.29
N VAL A 26 3.70 6.41 -34.09
CA VAL A 26 3.54 5.13 -34.76
C VAL A 26 3.14 5.44 -36.21
N ALA A 27 4.16 5.56 -37.07
CA ALA A 27 3.98 5.62 -38.51
C ALA A 27 3.49 4.25 -39.00
N GLY A 28 2.20 4.11 -39.33
CA GLY A 28 1.72 2.91 -40.01
C GLY A 28 0.24 2.56 -39.96
N SER A 29 -0.71 3.51 -40.01
CA SER A 29 -2.08 3.22 -40.47
C SER A 29 -2.79 4.50 -40.88
N THR A 30 -3.05 4.70 -42.18
CA THR A 30 -3.90 5.78 -42.70
C THR A 30 -5.36 5.34 -42.76
N THR A 31 -5.87 4.77 -41.66
CA THR A 31 -7.31 4.59 -41.51
C THR A 31 -7.89 5.91 -41.06
N GLU A 32 -8.61 6.58 -41.97
CA GLU A 32 -9.50 7.69 -41.63
C GLU A 32 -10.32 7.29 -40.39
N PRO A 33 -10.44 8.16 -39.36
CA PRO A 33 -11.22 7.84 -38.18
C PRO A 33 -12.64 7.44 -38.61
N PRO A 34 -13.26 6.47 -37.93
CA PRO A 34 -14.57 5.97 -38.32
C PRO A 34 -15.59 7.12 -38.37
N GLU A 35 -16.19 7.34 -39.54
CA GLU A 35 -17.08 8.47 -39.77
C GLU A 35 -18.47 8.19 -39.18
N LEU A 36 -18.79 8.83 -38.06
CA LEU A 36 -20.16 8.94 -37.55
C LEU A 36 -20.99 9.86 -38.46
N SER A 37 -22.28 9.57 -38.61
CA SER A 37 -23.20 10.50 -39.31
C SER A 37 -23.41 11.78 -38.49
N ASP A 38 -23.68 12.90 -39.14
CA ASP A 38 -23.94 14.18 -38.44
C ASP A 38 -25.12 14.08 -37.46
N ALA A 39 -26.14 13.29 -37.82
CA ALA A 39 -27.28 13.03 -36.93
C ALA A 39 -26.87 12.23 -35.68
N THR A 40 -26.00 11.24 -35.85
CA THR A 40 -25.44 10.45 -34.74
C THR A 40 -24.57 11.34 -33.84
N ARG A 41 -23.74 12.21 -34.43
CA ARG A 41 -22.90 13.15 -33.69
C ARG A 41 -23.75 14.12 -32.84
N GLU A 42 -24.81 14.67 -33.42
CA GLU A 42 -25.73 15.57 -32.70
C GLU A 42 -26.46 14.86 -31.54
N MET A 43 -26.85 13.60 -31.73
CA MET A 43 -27.46 12.80 -30.67
C MET A 43 -26.49 12.53 -29.52
N ILE A 44 -25.27 12.08 -29.82
CA ILE A 44 -24.26 11.80 -28.80
C ILE A 44 -23.85 13.09 -28.07
N GLY A 45 -23.65 14.20 -28.79
CA GLY A 45 -23.33 15.49 -28.18
C GLY A 45 -24.34 15.92 -27.11
N ARG A 46 -25.65 15.84 -27.43
CA ARG A 46 -26.72 16.13 -26.45
C ARG A 46 -26.75 15.16 -25.27
N ALA A 47 -26.39 13.90 -25.49
CA ALA A 47 -26.31 12.93 -24.41
C ALA A 47 -25.09 13.20 -23.51
N CYS A 48 -23.96 13.62 -24.06
CA CYS A 48 -22.78 14.04 -23.30
C CYS A 48 -23.08 15.25 -22.40
N ASP A 49 -23.80 16.26 -22.92
CA ASP A 49 -24.23 17.41 -22.11
C ASP A 49 -25.09 16.96 -20.91
N ARG A 50 -26.01 16.00 -21.12
CA ARG A 50 -26.84 15.46 -20.04
C ARG A 50 -26.07 14.60 -19.05
N VAL A 51 -25.03 13.87 -19.48
CA VAL A 51 -24.11 13.17 -18.57
C VAL A 51 -23.41 14.20 -17.66
N VAL A 52 -22.94 15.31 -18.23
CA VAL A 52 -22.31 16.39 -17.47
C VAL A 52 -23.27 17.00 -16.45
N ASP A 53 -24.49 17.35 -16.88
CA ASP A 53 -25.51 17.91 -15.98
C ASP A 53 -25.86 16.92 -14.86
N ALA A 54 -26.05 15.64 -15.20
CA ALA A 54 -26.37 14.59 -14.24
C ALA A 54 -25.25 14.36 -13.19
N LEU A 55 -23.98 14.41 -13.62
CA LEU A 55 -22.84 14.32 -12.71
C LEU A 55 -22.77 15.53 -11.76
N GLN A 56 -23.10 16.73 -12.24
CA GLN A 56 -23.10 17.95 -11.42
C GLN A 56 -24.27 18.01 -10.44
N GLU A 57 -25.43 17.46 -10.83
CA GLU A 57 -26.65 17.48 -10.03
C GLU A 57 -26.80 16.24 -9.13
N GLY A 58 -25.95 15.21 -9.31
CA GLY A 58 -26.05 13.93 -8.61
C GLY A 58 -27.29 13.12 -9.00
N ASP A 59 -27.78 13.31 -10.23
CA ASP A 59 -28.99 12.65 -10.75
C ASP A 59 -28.63 11.32 -11.43
N THR A 60 -28.65 10.22 -10.65
CA THR A 60 -28.33 8.88 -11.15
C THR A 60 -29.27 8.43 -12.28
N ALA A 61 -30.54 8.81 -12.22
CA ALA A 61 -31.52 8.40 -13.23
C ALA A 61 -31.26 9.10 -14.57
N MET A 62 -30.93 10.40 -14.52
CA MET A 62 -30.49 11.15 -15.70
C MET A 62 -29.15 10.64 -16.23
N LEU A 63 -28.21 10.28 -15.34
CA LEU A 63 -26.90 9.76 -15.73
C LEU A 63 -27.02 8.43 -16.47
N VAL A 64 -27.74 7.46 -15.90
CA VAL A 64 -27.94 6.14 -16.51
C VAL A 64 -28.69 6.25 -17.84
N SER A 65 -29.80 7.00 -17.88
CA SER A 65 -30.55 7.18 -19.13
C SER A 65 -29.74 7.92 -20.22
N SER A 66 -28.83 8.81 -19.84
CA SER A 66 -27.95 9.49 -20.79
C SER A 66 -26.85 8.57 -21.33
N LEU A 67 -26.32 7.66 -20.51
CA LEU A 67 -25.39 6.61 -20.95
C LEU A 67 -26.08 5.60 -21.89
N GLU A 68 -27.32 5.21 -21.58
CA GLU A 68 -28.14 4.38 -22.48
C GLU A 68 -28.40 5.05 -23.83
N ASP A 69 -28.66 6.36 -23.85
CA ASP A 69 -28.81 7.14 -25.09
C ASP A 69 -27.51 7.16 -25.92
N ILE A 70 -26.34 7.22 -25.27
CA ILE A 70 -25.02 7.11 -25.93
C ILE A 70 -24.83 5.70 -26.50
N ASP A 71 -25.09 4.64 -25.73
CA ASP A 71 -24.96 3.26 -26.23
C ASP A 71 -25.91 2.98 -27.40
N ALA A 72 -27.16 3.45 -27.32
CA ALA A 72 -28.14 3.30 -28.39
C ALA A 72 -27.71 4.02 -29.67
N ALA A 73 -27.14 5.23 -29.55
CA ALA A 73 -26.61 5.97 -30.69
C ALA A 73 -25.40 5.26 -31.33
N LEU A 74 -24.48 4.75 -30.51
CA LEU A 74 -23.30 4.01 -30.97
C LEU A 74 -23.66 2.64 -31.56
N SER A 75 -24.72 1.98 -31.08
CA SER A 75 -25.20 0.70 -31.60
C SER A 75 -25.60 0.74 -33.08
N SER A 76 -25.90 1.93 -33.61
CA SER A 76 -26.19 2.13 -35.03
C SER A 76 -24.94 2.17 -35.92
N SER A 77 -23.74 2.18 -35.33
CA SER A 77 -22.45 2.40 -36.00
C SER A 77 -21.45 1.30 -35.61
N PRO A 78 -21.27 0.26 -36.44
CA PRO A 78 -20.42 -0.90 -36.09
C PRO A 78 -18.93 -0.55 -35.95
N ASP A 79 -18.47 0.54 -36.56
CA ASP A 79 -17.06 0.95 -36.57
C ASP A 79 -16.58 1.57 -35.24
N VAL A 80 -17.49 1.76 -34.27
CA VAL A 80 -17.21 2.31 -32.93
C VAL A 80 -17.56 1.34 -31.80
N ALA A 81 -17.58 0.03 -32.09
CA ALA A 81 -17.94 -1.01 -31.12
C ALA A 81 -17.09 -0.99 -29.84
N GLY A 82 -15.80 -0.62 -29.94
CA GLY A 82 -14.91 -0.51 -28.77
C GLY A 82 -15.30 0.62 -27.79
N ILE A 83 -16.00 1.66 -28.25
CA ILE A 83 -16.47 2.75 -27.36
C ILE A 83 -17.64 2.28 -26.50
N ARG A 84 -18.46 1.35 -27.01
CA ARG A 84 -19.63 0.82 -26.31
C ARG A 84 -19.26 0.06 -25.04
N GLU A 85 -18.10 -0.60 -25.03
CA GLU A 85 -17.61 -1.31 -23.85
C GLU A 85 -17.44 -0.37 -22.65
N TYR A 86 -16.98 0.87 -22.89
CA TYR A 86 -16.85 1.89 -21.84
C TYR A 86 -18.20 2.42 -21.36
N THR A 87 -19.17 2.61 -22.27
CA THR A 87 -20.54 3.03 -21.89
C THR A 87 -21.22 2.00 -20.99
N VAL A 88 -21.10 0.72 -21.33
CA VAL A 88 -21.67 -0.38 -20.54
C VAL A 88 -20.96 -0.49 -19.19
N ALA A 89 -19.62 -0.42 -19.17
CA ALA A 89 -18.86 -0.45 -17.93
C ALA A 89 -19.22 0.72 -16.99
N ALA A 90 -19.42 1.93 -17.52
CA ALA A 90 -19.85 3.09 -16.74
C ALA A 90 -21.26 2.92 -16.17
N ALA A 91 -22.20 2.36 -16.95
CA ALA A 91 -23.57 2.11 -16.50
C ALA A 91 -23.64 0.99 -15.44
N ASP A 92 -22.88 -0.10 -15.61
CA ASP A 92 -22.83 -1.22 -14.68
C ASP A 92 -22.24 -0.83 -13.30
N ALA A 93 -21.32 0.15 -13.28
CA ALA A 93 -20.76 0.69 -12.04
C ALA A 93 -21.77 1.53 -11.22
N LEU A 94 -22.91 1.91 -11.80
CA LEU A 94 -23.92 2.79 -11.22
C LEU A 94 -25.26 2.05 -11.06
N PRO A 95 -25.45 1.21 -10.03
CA PRO A 95 -26.70 0.46 -9.87
C PRO A 95 -27.89 1.42 -9.69
N VAL A 96 -28.95 1.18 -10.45
CA VAL A 96 -30.20 1.96 -10.42
C VAL A 96 -30.93 1.70 -9.11
N PHE A 97 -30.88 2.68 -8.19
CA PHE A 97 -31.83 2.78 -7.09
C PHE A 97 -32.71 4.01 -7.34
N GLU A 98 -34.02 3.81 -7.45
CA GLU A 98 -34.96 4.85 -7.92
C GLU A 98 -35.08 6.09 -7.00
N ASP A 99 -34.40 6.13 -5.83
CA ASP A 99 -34.61 7.19 -4.83
C ASP A 99 -33.36 7.56 -4.00
N THR A 100 -32.13 7.22 -4.42
CA THR A 100 -30.92 7.57 -3.64
C THR A 100 -29.77 8.05 -4.53
N PRO A 101 -29.13 9.21 -4.20
CA PRO A 101 -27.92 9.64 -4.88
C PRO A 101 -26.84 8.56 -4.81
N PRO A 102 -25.94 8.48 -5.79
CA PRO A 102 -24.86 7.50 -5.77
C PRO A 102 -23.89 7.84 -4.62
N SER A 103 -23.43 6.83 -3.90
CA SER A 103 -22.39 7.00 -2.88
C SER A 103 -21.06 7.43 -3.51
N ALA A 104 -20.17 8.01 -2.71
CA ALA A 104 -18.84 8.42 -3.16
C ALA A 104 -18.04 7.24 -3.75
N GLU A 105 -18.16 6.05 -3.15
CA GLU A 105 -17.54 4.81 -3.65
C GLU A 105 -18.08 4.43 -5.04
N GLN A 106 -19.39 4.56 -5.27
CA GLN A 106 -20.01 4.26 -6.57
C GLN A 106 -19.58 5.27 -7.65
N LEU A 107 -19.52 6.56 -7.32
CA LEU A 107 -19.02 7.58 -8.24
C LEU A 107 -17.53 7.36 -8.58
N SER A 108 -16.71 7.01 -7.59
CA SER A 108 -15.30 6.63 -7.77
C SER A 108 -15.15 5.42 -8.70
N ASN A 109 -15.93 4.36 -8.47
CA ASN A 109 -15.90 3.15 -9.30
C ASN A 109 -16.34 3.40 -10.75
N ALA A 110 -17.25 4.35 -10.98
CA ALA A 110 -17.72 4.73 -12.31
C ALA A 110 -16.77 5.69 -13.04
N ALA A 111 -15.86 6.36 -12.32
CA ALA A 111 -15.07 7.45 -12.86
C ALA A 111 -14.02 6.99 -13.89
N GLY A 112 -13.36 5.85 -13.66
CA GLY A 112 -12.45 5.24 -14.64
C GLY A 112 -13.14 4.96 -15.99
N PRO A 113 -14.24 4.19 -16.01
CA PRO A 113 -15.04 3.97 -17.22
C PRO A 113 -15.54 5.25 -17.92
N LEU A 114 -15.90 6.29 -17.16
CA LEU A 114 -16.34 7.58 -17.73
C LEU A 114 -15.19 8.35 -18.40
N ILE A 115 -13.97 8.26 -17.85
CA ILE A 115 -12.76 8.83 -18.46
C ILE A 115 -12.46 8.12 -19.78
N ASP A 116 -12.51 6.79 -19.80
CA ASP A 116 -12.27 6.00 -21.00
C ASP A 116 -13.34 6.25 -22.09
N LEU A 117 -14.61 6.37 -21.68
CA LEU A 117 -15.69 6.77 -22.58
C LEU A 117 -15.43 8.14 -23.20
N SER A 118 -15.06 9.14 -22.39
CA SER A 118 -14.72 10.48 -22.85
C SER A 118 -13.58 10.46 -23.88
N ASN A 119 -12.50 9.74 -23.58
CA ASN A 119 -11.34 9.60 -24.48
C ASN A 119 -11.71 8.91 -25.79
N GLY A 120 -12.53 7.85 -25.74
CA GLY A 120 -13.04 7.16 -26.93
C GLY A 120 -13.89 8.07 -27.82
N LEU A 121 -14.76 8.89 -27.23
CA LEU A 121 -15.61 9.84 -27.95
C LEU A 121 -14.80 10.98 -28.58
N ILE A 122 -13.78 11.49 -27.89
CA ILE A 122 -12.84 12.49 -28.46
C ILE A 122 -12.12 11.90 -29.69
N ALA A 123 -11.68 10.65 -29.61
CA ALA A 123 -10.94 9.99 -30.69
C ALA A 123 -11.76 9.85 -32.00
N VAL A 124 -13.09 9.95 -31.93
CA VAL A 124 -14.00 9.94 -33.10
C VAL A 124 -14.57 11.33 -33.45
N GLY A 125 -13.94 12.39 -32.93
CA GLY A 125 -14.26 13.79 -33.28
C GLY A 125 -15.45 14.38 -32.52
N LEU A 126 -15.77 13.87 -31.33
CA LEU A 126 -16.81 14.43 -30.45
C LEU A 126 -16.16 15.19 -29.29
N GLU A 127 -15.47 16.29 -29.59
CA GLU A 127 -14.73 17.05 -28.56
C GLU A 127 -15.65 17.65 -27.47
N SER A 128 -16.95 17.81 -27.76
CA SER A 128 -17.94 18.26 -26.77
C SER A 128 -18.08 17.31 -25.58
N CYS A 129 -17.70 16.04 -25.73
CA CYS A 129 -17.78 15.04 -24.67
C CYS A 129 -16.57 15.07 -23.70
N ALA A 130 -15.54 15.87 -23.99
CA ALA A 130 -14.33 15.95 -23.16
C ALA A 130 -14.60 16.33 -21.70
N ARG A 131 -15.67 17.10 -21.48
CA ARG A 131 -16.07 17.56 -20.15
C ARG A 131 -16.56 16.43 -19.23
N ILE A 132 -16.96 15.29 -19.79
CA ILE A 132 -17.27 14.07 -19.01
C ILE A 132 -15.99 13.59 -18.33
N GLY A 133 -14.89 13.48 -19.08
CA GLY A 133 -13.59 13.06 -18.54
C GLY A 133 -13.01 14.04 -17.53
N GLU A 134 -13.19 15.36 -17.74
CA GLU A 134 -12.78 16.37 -16.77
C GLU A 134 -13.51 16.21 -15.43
N ILE A 135 -14.84 16.08 -15.46
CA ILE A 135 -15.64 15.93 -14.23
C ILE A 135 -15.40 14.56 -13.58
N ALA A 136 -15.26 13.49 -14.38
CA ALA A 136 -14.95 12.17 -13.85
C ALA A 136 -13.54 12.10 -13.24
N ALA A 137 -12.56 12.80 -13.80
CA ALA A 137 -11.24 12.91 -13.20
C ALA A 137 -11.28 13.59 -11.83
N ASP A 138 -12.14 14.60 -11.65
CA ASP A 138 -12.39 15.23 -10.36
C ASP A 138 -13.06 14.27 -9.35
N LEU A 139 -13.81 13.27 -9.83
CA LEU A 139 -14.38 12.19 -9.00
C LEU A 139 -13.37 11.10 -8.62
N THR A 140 -12.31 10.91 -9.41
CA THR A 140 -11.13 10.07 -9.05
C THR A 140 -10.10 10.80 -8.19
N GLY A 141 -10.28 12.11 -8.00
CA GLY A 141 -9.48 12.86 -7.06
C GLY A 141 -9.69 12.35 -5.64
N PRO A 142 -8.81 12.71 -4.69
CA PRO A 142 -9.12 12.60 -3.28
C PRO A 142 -10.57 12.97 -3.01
N VAL A 143 -11.35 12.08 -2.39
CA VAL A 143 -12.50 12.55 -1.64
C VAL A 143 -11.89 13.44 -0.56
N ILE A 144 -11.87 14.75 -0.78
CA ILE A 144 -11.55 15.69 0.28
C ILE A 144 -12.72 15.59 1.25
N VAL A 145 -12.55 14.68 2.22
CA VAL A 145 -13.39 14.59 3.40
C VAL A 145 -13.33 15.99 4.01
N ASP A 146 -14.52 16.61 4.21
CA ASP A 146 -14.63 17.91 4.87
C ASP A 146 -13.68 17.94 6.08
N PRO A 147 -12.66 18.82 6.10
CA PRO A 147 -11.67 18.83 7.17
C PRO A 147 -12.29 18.95 8.57
N GLU A 148 -13.46 19.60 8.70
CA GLU A 148 -14.20 19.71 9.96
C GLU A 148 -14.86 18.37 10.37
N ALA A 149 -15.35 17.60 9.39
CA ALA A 149 -15.88 16.26 9.61
C ALA A 149 -14.76 15.26 9.96
N THR A 150 -13.61 15.34 9.29
CA THR A 150 -12.41 14.54 9.61
C THR A 150 -11.91 14.82 11.02
N ALA A 151 -11.79 16.10 11.40
CA ALA A 151 -11.38 16.50 12.74
C ALA A 151 -12.36 16.02 13.82
N SER A 152 -13.67 16.08 13.55
CA SER A 152 -14.70 15.59 14.47
C SER A 152 -14.67 14.08 14.64
N ALA A 153 -14.50 13.33 13.54
CA ALA A 153 -14.36 11.88 13.57
C ALA A 153 -13.08 11.45 14.30
N LEU A 154 -11.96 12.13 14.03
CA LEU A 154 -10.68 11.89 14.69
C LEU A 154 -10.78 12.06 16.20
N ALA A 155 -11.35 13.18 16.67
CA ALA A 155 -11.52 13.46 18.09
C ALA A 155 -12.42 12.42 18.79
N ALA A 156 -13.53 12.02 18.15
CA ALA A 156 -14.45 11.03 18.72
C ALA A 156 -13.80 9.65 18.86
N ASN A 157 -13.06 9.23 17.84
CA ASN A 157 -12.37 7.94 17.81
C ASN A 157 -11.16 7.90 18.75
N ARG A 158 -10.41 9.01 18.84
CA ARG A 158 -9.35 9.17 19.85
C ARG A 158 -9.90 9.02 21.27
N ALA A 159 -11.02 9.68 21.57
CA ALA A 159 -11.65 9.56 22.88
C ALA A 159 -12.15 8.12 23.18
N MET A 160 -12.56 7.37 22.16
CA MET A 160 -12.92 5.95 22.30
C MET A 160 -11.69 5.11 22.65
N TRP A 161 -10.57 5.32 21.95
CA TRP A 161 -9.31 4.63 22.23
C TRP A 161 -8.80 4.95 23.64
N GLU A 162 -8.80 6.21 24.04
CA GLU A 162 -8.38 6.62 25.39
C GLU A 162 -9.25 6.01 26.50
N ALA A 163 -10.53 5.74 26.22
CA ALA A 163 -11.47 5.18 27.19
C ALA A 163 -11.44 3.66 27.27
N GLU A 164 -11.26 2.97 26.14
CA GLU A 164 -11.48 1.52 26.03
C GLU A 164 -10.32 0.76 25.41
N GLY A 165 -9.36 1.44 24.79
CA GLY A 165 -8.18 0.84 24.16
C GLY A 165 -7.23 0.21 25.18
N PRO A 166 -6.60 -0.93 24.84
CA PRO A 166 -5.55 -1.50 25.68
C PRO A 166 -4.28 -0.63 25.64
N ASP A 167 -3.62 -0.48 26.78
CA ASP A 167 -2.27 0.10 26.88
C ASP A 167 -1.17 -0.92 26.55
N THR A 168 -1.52 -2.21 26.54
CA THR A 168 -0.63 -3.31 26.18
C THR A 168 -1.22 -4.13 25.04
N TYR A 169 -0.55 -4.16 23.89
CA TYR A 169 -1.02 -4.84 22.69
C TYR A 169 0.12 -5.18 21.70
N TRP A 170 -0.20 -6.07 20.77
CA TRP A 170 0.56 -6.29 19.54
C TRP A 170 -0.12 -5.59 18.39
N MET A 171 0.65 -4.94 17.53
CA MET A 171 0.13 -4.31 16.32
C MET A 171 1.03 -4.61 15.13
N GLU A 172 0.40 -5.09 14.06
CA GLU A 172 1.02 -5.23 12.76
C GLU A 172 0.52 -4.14 11.84
N ILE A 173 1.47 -3.41 11.25
CA ILE A 173 1.18 -2.34 10.29
C ILE A 173 1.92 -2.61 8.98
N SER A 174 1.23 -2.42 7.86
CA SER A 174 1.87 -2.16 6.58
C SER A 174 2.01 -0.65 6.44
N PHE A 175 3.24 -0.17 6.28
CA PHE A 175 3.53 1.25 6.13
C PHE A 175 4.16 1.51 4.78
N GLY A 176 3.49 2.28 3.93
CA GLY A 176 3.97 2.72 2.62
C GLY A 176 4.05 4.24 2.55
N ALA A 177 5.11 4.78 1.98
CA ALA A 177 5.22 6.23 1.82
C ALA A 177 6.25 6.61 0.74
N ASP A 178 6.03 7.74 0.09
CA ASP A 178 6.86 8.29 -0.97
C ASP A 178 7.10 9.77 -0.73
N GLY A 179 8.30 10.25 -1.06
CA GLY A 179 8.73 11.65 -0.90
C GLY A 179 8.89 12.11 0.56
N GLY A 180 10.11 12.52 0.93
CA GLY A 180 10.44 13.08 2.24
C GLY A 180 11.91 12.85 2.61
N ASP A 181 12.52 13.79 3.34
CA ASP A 181 13.94 13.75 3.79
C ASP A 181 14.21 12.70 4.91
N ARG A 182 13.32 11.72 5.12
CA ARG A 182 13.43 10.75 6.22
C ARG A 182 14.22 9.52 5.76
N GLU A 183 15.54 9.59 5.92
CA GLU A 183 16.55 8.59 5.55
C GLU A 183 16.51 7.25 6.32
N SER A 184 15.48 6.92 7.11
CA SER A 184 15.42 5.61 7.79
C SER A 184 14.89 4.51 6.86
N GLN A 185 15.75 4.00 5.98
CA GLN A 185 15.49 2.98 4.91
C GLN A 185 14.85 1.65 5.37
N CYS A 186 14.55 1.53 6.66
CA CYS A 186 14.08 0.33 7.33
C CYS A 186 12.56 0.26 7.52
N ALA A 187 11.87 1.40 7.55
CA ALA A 187 10.45 1.48 7.90
C ALA A 187 9.50 1.62 6.70
N TRP A 188 10.03 1.95 5.52
CA TRP A 188 9.24 2.41 4.38
C TRP A 188 8.92 1.27 3.42
N ASN A 189 7.64 1.14 3.04
CA ASN A 189 7.09 0.08 2.19
C ASN A 189 7.29 -1.33 2.77
N ARG A 190 7.16 -1.47 4.09
CA ARG A 190 7.35 -2.76 4.79
C ARG A 190 6.26 -3.00 5.83
N THR A 191 6.07 -4.27 6.15
CA THR A 191 5.26 -4.69 7.28
C THR A 191 6.12 -4.69 8.55
N ILE A 192 5.64 -3.99 9.59
CA ILE A 192 6.24 -3.94 10.92
C ILE A 192 5.27 -4.56 11.92
N VAL A 193 5.78 -5.45 12.76
CA VAL A 193 5.08 -6.01 13.92
C VAL A 193 5.70 -5.40 15.17
N SER A 194 4.90 -4.75 15.98
CA SER A 194 5.34 -4.04 17.19
C SER A 194 4.61 -4.54 18.43
N GLN A 195 5.35 -4.67 19.52
CA GLN A 195 4.78 -4.82 20.85
C GLN A 195 4.74 -3.47 21.55
N VAL A 196 3.57 -3.11 22.04
CA VAL A 196 3.37 -1.92 22.88
C VAL A 196 3.01 -2.38 24.28
N VAL A 197 3.71 -1.87 25.29
CA VAL A 197 3.48 -2.13 26.72
C VAL A 197 3.36 -0.79 27.43
N ASP A 198 2.30 -0.62 28.22
CA ASP A 198 1.98 0.64 28.90
C ASP A 198 2.05 1.87 27.97
N GLY A 199 1.60 1.71 26.72
CA GLY A 199 1.58 2.74 25.68
C GLY A 199 2.93 3.04 25.03
N ARG A 200 3.97 2.21 25.24
CA ARG A 200 5.30 2.40 24.68
C ARG A 200 5.74 1.20 23.84
N PRO A 201 6.38 1.42 22.68
CA PRO A 201 7.03 0.33 21.96
C PRO A 201 8.12 -0.32 22.83
N GLU A 202 8.04 -1.63 23.03
CA GLU A 202 9.08 -2.42 23.72
C GLU A 202 9.85 -3.31 22.73
N SER A 203 9.22 -3.67 21.60
CA SER A 203 9.88 -4.40 20.52
C SER A 203 9.22 -4.09 19.19
N ALA A 204 10.01 -4.12 18.11
CA ALA A 204 9.49 -4.05 16.76
C ALA A 204 10.37 -4.83 15.79
N ILE A 205 9.73 -5.55 14.87
CA ILE A 205 10.39 -6.30 13.81
C ILE A 205 9.78 -5.96 12.47
N THR A 206 10.61 -5.94 11.44
CA THR A 206 10.11 -5.96 10.06
C THR A 206 9.99 -7.40 9.57
N LYS A 207 8.98 -7.67 8.74
CA LYS A 207 8.86 -8.95 8.01
C LYS A 207 9.86 -9.08 6.86
N SER A 208 10.60 -8.02 6.54
CA SER A 208 11.66 -8.07 5.55
C SER A 208 13.03 -8.34 6.18
N PRO A 209 13.82 -9.31 5.68
CA PRO A 209 15.17 -9.57 6.19
C PRO A 209 16.11 -8.37 5.96
N GLY A 210 17.10 -8.20 6.83
CA GLY A 210 18.19 -7.23 6.66
C GLY A 210 18.00 -5.88 7.34
N CYS A 211 16.93 -5.69 8.11
CA CYS A 211 16.59 -4.41 8.71
C CYS A 211 16.35 -4.51 10.23
N VAL A 212 16.93 -3.55 10.96
CA VAL A 212 16.77 -3.38 12.41
C VAL A 212 15.88 -2.16 12.62
N VAL A 213 14.74 -2.36 13.29
CA VAL A 213 13.85 -1.25 13.69
C VAL A 213 14.42 -0.63 14.97
N ASP A 214 14.67 0.68 14.94
CA ASP A 214 15.05 1.44 16.13
C ASP A 214 13.79 1.76 16.94
N ILE A 215 13.62 1.08 18.08
CA ILE A 215 12.45 1.29 18.95
C ILE A 215 12.46 2.66 19.64
N ASP A 216 13.62 3.33 19.69
CA ASP A 216 13.78 4.67 20.25
C ASP A 216 13.64 5.77 19.18
N ASP A 217 13.29 5.44 17.93
CA ASP A 217 13.05 6.42 16.86
C ASP A 217 11.83 7.29 17.19
N THR A 218 12.11 8.48 17.73
CA THR A 218 11.08 9.47 18.09
C THR A 218 10.44 10.15 16.88
N ASP A 219 11.04 10.04 15.71
CA ASP A 219 10.60 10.70 14.48
C ASP A 219 9.89 9.73 13.52
N GLY A 220 9.69 8.46 13.91
CA GLY A 220 9.26 7.39 13.01
C GLY A 220 8.67 6.12 13.64
N VAL A 221 8.94 4.99 12.97
CA VAL A 221 8.42 3.65 13.26
C VAL A 221 9.30 2.98 14.33
N PRO A 222 8.72 2.23 15.29
CA PRO A 222 7.37 1.67 15.29
C PRO A 222 6.30 2.65 15.76
N LEU A 223 5.23 2.79 14.96
CA LEU A 223 4.07 3.60 15.32
C LEU A 223 3.25 2.88 16.41
N THR A 224 2.82 3.62 17.42
CA THR A 224 1.73 3.20 18.32
C THR A 224 0.38 3.64 17.74
N VAL A 225 -0.74 3.24 18.36
CA VAL A 225 -2.06 3.73 17.96
C VAL A 225 -2.16 5.25 18.15
N GLU A 226 -1.57 5.78 19.21
CA GLU A 226 -1.44 7.23 19.45
C GLU A 226 -0.62 7.89 18.34
N GLY A 227 0.46 7.24 17.90
CA GLY A 227 1.25 7.67 16.75
C GLY A 227 0.44 7.74 15.46
N LEU A 228 -0.47 6.78 15.22
CA LEU A 228 -1.38 6.82 14.07
C LEU A 228 -2.32 8.04 14.13
N PHE A 229 -2.86 8.37 15.30
CA PHE A 229 -3.66 9.57 15.44
C PHE A 229 -2.82 10.84 15.21
N SER A 230 -1.59 10.90 15.73
CA SER A 230 -0.69 12.04 15.54
C SER A 230 -0.32 12.27 14.07
N LEU A 231 -0.16 11.21 13.28
CA LEU A 231 0.09 11.32 11.83
C LEU A 231 -1.03 12.09 11.12
N VAL A 232 -2.29 11.90 11.55
CA VAL A 232 -3.43 12.65 11.00
C VAL A 232 -3.38 14.13 11.41
N GLU A 233 -3.02 14.41 12.67
CA GLU A 233 -3.09 15.76 13.24
C GLU A 233 -1.94 16.67 12.80
N GLU A 234 -0.74 16.12 12.66
CA GLU A 234 0.50 16.90 12.54
C GLU A 234 0.97 17.11 11.11
N SER A 235 0.29 16.54 10.11
CA SER A 235 0.75 16.55 8.72
C SER A 235 0.66 17.97 8.09
N PRO A 236 1.80 18.61 7.76
CA PRO A 236 1.80 19.96 7.19
C PRO A 236 1.58 19.93 5.67
N GLY A 237 0.82 20.90 5.13
CA GLY A 237 0.62 21.00 3.67
C GLY A 237 -0.21 19.87 3.06
N VAL A 238 -1.03 19.22 3.90
CA VAL A 238 -1.96 18.16 3.53
C VAL A 238 -3.00 18.67 2.54
N GLU A 239 -3.12 17.95 1.43
CA GLU A 239 -4.14 18.15 0.40
C GLU A 239 -5.21 17.05 0.46
N MET A 240 -4.88 15.86 0.99
CA MET A 240 -5.77 14.72 1.16
C MET A 240 -5.56 14.03 2.51
N VAL A 241 -6.66 13.70 3.20
CA VAL A 241 -6.67 12.76 4.33
C VAL A 241 -7.86 11.82 4.18
N GLU A 242 -7.61 10.53 4.22
CA GLU A 242 -8.60 9.49 4.38
C GLU A 242 -8.24 8.65 5.61
N VAL A 243 -9.20 8.47 6.51
CA VAL A 243 -8.99 7.63 7.69
C VAL A 243 -10.19 6.71 7.87
N GLU A 244 -9.89 5.43 8.01
CA GLU A 244 -10.86 4.42 8.37
C GLU A 244 -10.59 3.97 9.80
N TYR A 245 -11.59 4.02 10.66
CA TYR A 245 -11.45 3.63 12.07
C TYR A 245 -11.94 2.20 12.30
N ALA A 246 -11.30 1.50 13.22
CA ALA A 246 -11.78 0.23 13.71
C ALA A 246 -13.06 0.43 14.54
N PRO A 247 -14.13 -0.35 14.29
CA PRO A 247 -15.38 -0.21 15.03
C PRO A 247 -15.24 -0.64 16.51
N VAL A 248 -14.15 -1.35 16.83
CA VAL A 248 -13.78 -1.78 18.17
C VAL A 248 -12.56 -0.97 18.59
N PHE A 249 -12.65 -0.30 19.74
CA PHE A 249 -11.66 0.63 20.29
C PHE A 249 -11.38 1.92 19.50
N GLY A 250 -11.87 2.08 18.27
CA GLY A 250 -11.81 3.36 17.55
C GLY A 250 -10.42 3.76 17.03
N TYR A 251 -9.45 2.85 16.98
CA TYR A 251 -8.11 3.18 16.44
C TYR A 251 -8.14 3.35 14.90
N PRO A 252 -7.26 4.17 14.29
CA PRO A 252 -7.11 4.23 12.84
C PRO A 252 -6.64 2.87 12.30
N ARG A 253 -7.45 2.21 11.46
CA ARG A 253 -7.10 0.93 10.83
C ARG A 253 -6.60 1.07 9.39
N MET A 254 -7.00 2.14 8.72
CA MET A 254 -6.42 2.56 7.44
C MET A 254 -6.25 4.07 7.49
N LEU A 255 -5.11 4.54 7.01
CA LEU A 255 -4.78 5.95 6.90
C LEU A 255 -4.14 6.20 5.55
N PHE A 256 -4.65 7.19 4.82
CA PHE A 256 -3.99 7.78 3.66
C PHE A 256 -3.84 9.29 3.88
N VAL A 257 -2.62 9.79 3.81
CA VAL A 257 -2.33 11.23 3.92
C VAL A 257 -1.48 11.63 2.72
N GLY A 258 -1.97 12.59 1.92
CA GLY A 258 -1.29 13.06 0.72
C GLY A 258 -1.11 14.58 0.72
N GLY A 259 0.02 15.03 0.20
CA GLY A 259 0.31 16.45 -0.03
C GLY A 259 1.31 16.65 -1.17
N ARG A 260 1.78 17.88 -1.37
CA ARG A 260 2.72 18.18 -2.47
C ARG A 260 4.06 17.52 -2.25
N GLY A 261 4.30 16.46 -3.02
CA GLY A 261 5.58 15.74 -3.04
C GLY A 261 5.79 14.78 -1.87
N PHE A 262 4.71 14.42 -1.16
CA PHE A 262 4.74 13.35 -0.17
C PHE A 262 3.40 12.62 -0.08
N PHE A 263 3.42 11.33 0.26
CA PHE A 263 2.25 10.62 0.78
C PHE A 263 2.64 9.57 1.83
N TYR A 264 1.70 9.26 2.72
CA TYR A 264 1.74 8.16 3.67
C TYR A 264 0.49 7.29 3.50
N GLU A 265 0.70 5.98 3.49
CA GLU A 265 -0.33 4.95 3.52
C GLU A 265 -0.01 4.00 4.68
N VAL A 266 -0.95 3.83 5.61
CA VAL A 266 -0.80 2.92 6.73
C VAL A 266 -2.01 2.02 6.83
N SER A 267 -1.79 0.72 6.87
CA SER A 267 -2.83 -0.28 7.12
C SER A 267 -2.49 -1.09 8.35
N VAL A 268 -3.35 -1.05 9.37
CA VAL A 268 -3.25 -1.95 10.54
C VAL A 268 -3.82 -3.30 10.13
N MET A 269 -2.92 -4.26 9.93
CA MET A 269 -3.26 -5.62 9.50
C MET A 269 -3.87 -6.42 10.66
N SER A 270 -3.31 -6.27 11.86
CA SER A 270 -3.80 -6.92 13.06
C SER A 270 -3.49 -6.11 14.33
N LEU A 271 -4.39 -6.20 15.32
CA LEU A 271 -4.19 -5.68 16.68
C LEU A 271 -4.70 -6.69 17.70
N THR A 272 -3.84 -7.11 18.62
CA THR A 272 -4.17 -8.09 19.67
C THR A 272 -3.90 -7.51 21.05
N ALA A 273 -4.93 -7.40 21.89
CA ALA A 273 -4.82 -6.87 23.24
C ALA A 273 -4.19 -7.88 24.21
N GLY A 274 -3.38 -7.38 25.15
CA GLY A 274 -2.82 -8.14 26.27
C GLY A 274 -1.33 -8.46 26.15
N PHE A 275 -0.79 -9.10 27.18
CA PHE A 275 0.59 -9.57 27.23
C PHE A 275 0.76 -10.83 26.37
N ALA A 276 1.84 -10.88 25.59
CA ALA A 276 2.29 -12.15 25.03
C ALA A 276 2.65 -13.12 26.16
N ASP A 277 2.39 -14.42 25.94
CA ASP A 277 3.06 -15.45 26.72
C ASP A 277 4.55 -15.42 26.37
N THR A 278 5.37 -14.74 27.18
CA THR A 278 6.80 -14.58 26.93
C THR A 278 7.59 -15.85 27.22
N SER A 279 6.98 -16.92 27.72
CA SER A 279 7.71 -18.13 28.11
C SER A 279 8.45 -18.78 26.93
N GLN A 280 7.90 -18.67 25.72
CA GLN A 280 8.56 -19.08 24.49
C GLN A 280 9.73 -18.15 24.17
N ALA A 281 9.52 -16.83 24.19
CA ALA A 281 10.55 -15.84 23.95
C ALA A 281 11.73 -15.98 24.92
N ASP A 282 11.45 -16.13 26.22
CA ASP A 282 12.44 -16.33 27.27
C ASP A 282 13.29 -17.60 27.01
N ALA A 283 12.65 -18.69 26.58
CA ALA A 283 13.33 -19.93 26.24
C ALA A 283 14.23 -19.76 25.00
N VAL A 284 13.72 -19.08 23.97
CA VAL A 284 14.46 -18.78 22.73
C VAL A 284 15.67 -17.90 23.03
N LEU A 285 15.49 -16.80 23.77
CA LEU A 285 16.55 -15.87 24.14
C LEU A 285 17.60 -16.52 25.04
N THR A 286 17.19 -17.41 25.95
CA THR A 286 18.12 -18.16 26.80
C THR A 286 19.02 -19.07 25.97
N GLU A 287 18.45 -19.85 25.05
CA GLU A 287 19.22 -20.72 24.16
C GLU A 287 20.08 -19.89 23.18
N LEU A 288 19.53 -18.81 22.63
CA LEU A 288 20.22 -17.87 21.76
C LEU A 288 21.50 -17.33 22.41
N ALA A 289 21.40 -16.86 23.65
CA ALA A 289 22.54 -16.33 24.40
C ALA A 289 23.63 -17.41 24.62
N ALA A 290 23.23 -18.64 24.94
CA ALA A 290 24.17 -19.75 25.12
C ALA A 290 24.91 -20.10 23.81
N GLN A 291 24.18 -20.15 22.69
CA GLN A 291 24.74 -20.50 21.38
C GLN A 291 25.59 -19.37 20.79
N ARG A 292 25.20 -18.11 21.02
CA ARG A 292 25.99 -16.93 20.66
C ARG A 292 27.32 -16.87 21.40
N GLU A 293 27.34 -17.30 22.67
CA GLU A 293 28.60 -17.43 23.42
C GLU A 293 29.49 -18.54 22.85
N ILE A 294 28.92 -19.70 22.48
CA ILE A 294 29.69 -20.76 21.80
C ILE A 294 30.33 -20.22 20.51
N TRP A 295 29.55 -19.54 19.67
CA TRP A 295 30.02 -18.93 18.43
C TRP A 295 31.14 -17.92 18.69
N ARG A 296 30.95 -16.98 19.61
CA ARG A 296 31.96 -15.96 19.94
C ARG A 296 33.23 -16.56 20.53
N SER A 297 33.10 -17.61 21.34
CA SER A 297 34.23 -18.33 21.92
C SER A 297 35.08 -19.05 20.87
N ALA A 298 34.52 -19.37 19.69
CA ALA A 298 35.25 -19.94 18.57
C ALA A 298 36.18 -18.91 17.89
N GLY A 299 35.95 -17.61 18.09
CA GLY A 299 36.81 -16.54 17.55
C GLY A 299 36.81 -16.45 16.02
N ILE A 300 35.74 -16.89 15.37
CA ILE A 300 35.60 -16.90 13.91
C ILE A 300 35.06 -15.55 13.44
N SER A 301 35.85 -14.82 12.66
CA SER A 301 35.43 -13.55 12.02
C SER A 301 35.42 -13.60 10.50
N SER A 302 36.06 -14.60 9.90
CA SER A 302 36.13 -14.79 8.45
C SER A 302 35.71 -16.21 8.09
N TYR A 303 34.78 -16.34 7.17
CA TYR A 303 34.18 -17.62 6.78
C TYR A 303 33.37 -17.48 5.50
N THR A 304 33.20 -18.60 4.81
CA THR A 304 32.26 -18.75 3.71
C THR A 304 31.07 -19.61 4.15
N MET A 305 29.86 -19.19 3.82
CA MET A 305 28.65 -19.96 4.08
C MET A 305 27.73 -20.02 2.86
N THR A 306 27.00 -21.12 2.77
CA THR A 306 25.96 -21.32 1.76
C THR A 306 24.61 -21.12 2.41
N VAL A 307 23.87 -20.08 2.03
CA VAL A 307 22.59 -19.71 2.65
C VAL A 307 21.46 -19.92 1.66
N GLN A 308 20.34 -20.47 2.12
CA GLN A 308 19.10 -20.56 1.37
C GLN A 308 18.00 -19.83 2.14
N ILE A 309 17.23 -19.01 1.43
CA ILE A 309 16.02 -18.37 1.93
C ILE A 309 14.81 -19.19 1.48
N ASP A 310 13.94 -19.52 2.42
CA ASP A 310 12.67 -20.17 2.16
C ASP A 310 11.57 -19.10 2.06
N CYS A 311 11.20 -18.73 0.83
CA CYS A 311 10.00 -17.95 0.52
C CYS A 311 9.26 -18.50 -0.70
N PHE A 312 8.05 -18.03 -0.97
CA PHE A 312 7.34 -18.32 -2.23
C PHE A 312 7.74 -17.35 -3.35
N CYS A 313 9.03 -17.33 -3.65
CA CYS A 313 9.67 -16.36 -4.53
C CYS A 313 10.53 -17.10 -5.59
N PRO A 314 10.87 -16.45 -6.72
CA PRO A 314 11.76 -17.03 -7.73
C PRO A 314 13.12 -17.51 -7.16
N GLU A 315 13.78 -18.44 -7.84
CA GLU A 315 15.00 -19.10 -7.33
C GLU A 315 16.15 -18.12 -7.08
N GLU A 316 16.25 -17.07 -7.90
CA GLU A 316 17.23 -15.98 -7.76
C GLU A 316 17.12 -15.21 -6.44
N TYR A 317 15.97 -15.27 -5.77
CA TYR A 317 15.74 -14.66 -4.44
C TYR A 317 15.86 -15.66 -3.29
N ARG A 318 15.94 -16.97 -3.59
CA ARG A 318 16.05 -18.06 -2.60
C ARG A 318 17.44 -18.63 -2.46
N GLY A 319 18.29 -18.45 -3.47
CA GLY A 319 19.62 -19.03 -3.51
C GLY A 319 19.58 -20.51 -3.94
N PRO A 320 20.51 -21.35 -3.47
CA PRO A 320 21.50 -21.05 -2.44
C PRO A 320 22.53 -20.01 -2.86
N PHE A 321 22.86 -19.11 -1.94
CA PHE A 321 23.84 -18.04 -2.09
C PHE A 321 25.15 -18.44 -1.42
N GLU A 322 26.28 -18.22 -2.09
CA GLU A 322 27.61 -18.33 -1.49
C GLU A 322 28.00 -16.95 -0.94
N VAL A 323 28.06 -16.84 0.38
CA VAL A 323 28.34 -15.60 1.12
C VAL A 323 29.70 -15.72 1.79
N THR A 324 30.62 -14.84 1.42
CA THR A 324 31.95 -14.73 2.04
C THR A 324 31.92 -13.57 3.02
N VAL A 325 32.27 -13.86 4.27
CA VAL A 325 32.38 -12.89 5.35
C VAL A 325 33.86 -12.73 5.71
N VAL A 326 34.32 -11.49 5.78
CA VAL A 326 35.70 -11.13 6.16
C VAL A 326 35.62 -10.10 7.27
N ASP A 327 36.35 -10.35 8.37
CA ASP A 327 36.37 -9.47 9.55
C ASP A 327 34.96 -9.09 10.07
N GLY A 328 34.02 -10.01 9.97
CA GLY A 328 32.64 -9.87 10.44
C GLY A 328 31.69 -9.14 9.47
N ALA A 329 32.14 -8.75 8.28
CA ALA A 329 31.32 -8.10 7.26
C ALA A 329 31.20 -8.98 5.99
N ILE A 330 30.06 -8.91 5.30
CA ILE A 330 29.91 -9.59 4.00
C ILE A 330 30.80 -8.87 2.98
N GLU A 331 31.79 -9.60 2.44
CA GLU A 331 32.72 -9.10 1.41
C GLU A 331 32.15 -9.40 0.02
N THR A 332 31.59 -10.60 -0.17
CA THR A 332 30.98 -11.02 -1.42
C THR A 332 29.77 -11.92 -1.19
N ALA A 333 28.77 -11.79 -2.06
CA ALA A 333 27.66 -12.73 -2.17
C ALA A 333 27.44 -13.08 -3.65
N THR A 334 27.35 -14.37 -3.95
CA THR A 334 27.15 -14.85 -5.32
C THR A 334 26.05 -15.90 -5.43
N TRP A 335 25.39 -15.93 -6.59
CA TRP A 335 24.46 -16.98 -7.00
C TRP A 335 24.93 -17.55 -8.33
N LYS A 336 25.16 -18.86 -8.38
CA LYS A 336 25.65 -19.56 -9.58
C LYS A 336 26.92 -18.92 -10.16
N GLY A 337 27.80 -18.42 -9.28
CA GLY A 337 29.08 -17.79 -9.64
C GLY A 337 28.98 -16.35 -10.16
N SER A 338 27.80 -15.73 -10.13
CA SER A 338 27.61 -14.30 -10.45
C SER A 338 27.26 -13.52 -9.19
N PRO A 339 27.67 -12.24 -9.05
CA PRO A 339 27.20 -11.39 -7.96
C PRO A 339 25.68 -11.36 -7.89
N VAL A 340 25.14 -11.38 -6.66
CA VAL A 340 23.69 -11.25 -6.44
C VAL A 340 23.22 -9.83 -6.79
N SER A 341 21.92 -9.64 -6.96
CA SER A 341 21.35 -8.29 -7.11
C SER A 341 21.44 -7.52 -5.79
N GLU A 342 21.43 -6.20 -5.85
CA GLU A 342 21.47 -5.33 -4.67
C GLU A 342 20.35 -5.65 -3.67
N MET A 343 19.14 -5.95 -4.15
CA MET A 343 18.02 -6.35 -3.30
C MET A 343 18.28 -7.65 -2.54
N VAL A 344 18.92 -8.64 -3.18
CA VAL A 344 19.29 -9.89 -2.50
C VAL A 344 20.44 -9.64 -1.53
N ASP A 345 21.43 -8.85 -1.92
CA ASP A 345 22.60 -8.54 -1.09
C ASP A 345 22.18 -7.94 0.26
N GLN A 346 21.25 -6.98 0.24
CA GLN A 346 20.68 -6.35 1.44
C GLN A 346 19.90 -7.33 2.34
N SER A 347 19.40 -8.44 1.79
CA SER A 347 18.66 -9.46 2.54
C SER A 347 19.55 -10.51 3.22
N LEU A 348 20.82 -10.59 2.83
CA LEU A 348 21.76 -11.57 3.36
C LEU A 348 22.36 -11.10 4.68
N LEU A 349 22.46 -12.02 5.64
CA LEU A 349 22.92 -11.75 7.00
C LEU A 349 24.18 -12.54 7.30
N THR A 350 25.11 -11.95 8.06
CA THR A 350 26.21 -12.68 8.71
C THR A 350 25.64 -13.57 9.83
N VAL A 351 26.47 -14.42 10.45
CA VAL A 351 26.06 -15.24 11.61
C VAL A 351 25.58 -14.34 12.76
N GLU A 352 26.29 -13.24 13.03
CA GLU A 352 25.86 -12.23 14.02
C GLU A 352 24.56 -11.53 13.59
N GLY A 353 24.37 -11.28 12.30
CA GLY A 353 23.10 -10.79 11.76
C GLY A 353 21.93 -11.76 11.98
N LEU A 354 22.17 -13.07 11.81
CA LEU A 354 21.17 -14.11 12.10
C LEU A 354 20.83 -14.15 13.59
N PHE A 355 21.81 -14.01 14.48
CA PHE A 355 21.56 -13.89 15.93
C PHE A 355 20.67 -12.68 16.24
N ASN A 356 20.97 -11.51 15.66
CA ASN A 356 20.17 -10.30 15.87
C ASN A 356 18.75 -10.47 15.34
N GLN A 357 18.57 -11.14 14.20
CA GLN A 357 17.24 -11.42 13.65
C GLN A 357 16.41 -12.32 14.58
N ILE A 358 17.01 -13.36 15.15
CA ILE A 358 16.33 -14.24 16.10
C ILE A 358 15.96 -13.48 17.39
N GLU A 359 16.88 -12.67 17.91
CA GLU A 359 16.66 -11.85 19.11
C GLU A 359 15.48 -10.89 18.90
N ALA A 360 15.46 -10.19 17.77
CA ALA A 360 14.37 -9.29 17.41
C ALA A 360 13.04 -10.05 17.27
N SER A 361 13.05 -11.26 16.69
CA SER A 361 11.86 -12.08 16.45
C SER A 361 11.49 -13.02 17.60
N ALA A 362 12.08 -12.89 18.78
CA ALA A 362 11.87 -13.83 19.89
C ALA A 362 10.40 -13.94 20.35
N ASN A 363 9.63 -12.88 20.13
CA ASN A 363 8.21 -12.79 20.50
C ASN A 363 7.23 -13.16 19.35
N ALA A 364 7.72 -13.68 18.22
CA ALA A 364 6.87 -14.18 17.15
C ALA A 364 5.92 -15.29 17.67
N ASP A 365 4.73 -15.48 17.05
CA ASP A 365 3.78 -16.55 17.43
C ASP A 365 4.45 -17.94 17.44
N SER A 366 5.34 -18.18 16.48
CA SER A 366 6.21 -19.34 16.47
C SER A 366 7.60 -18.99 15.95
N ILE A 367 8.61 -19.39 16.70
CA ILE A 367 10.00 -19.37 16.26
C ILE A 367 10.66 -20.70 16.57
N THR A 368 11.34 -21.27 15.57
CA THR A 368 12.14 -22.48 15.70
C THR A 368 13.53 -22.21 15.15
N VAL A 369 14.55 -22.48 15.97
CA VAL A 369 15.95 -22.31 15.59
C VAL A 369 16.70 -23.62 15.84
N ALA A 370 17.47 -24.05 14.85
CA ALA A 370 18.42 -25.14 14.99
C ALA A 370 19.85 -24.58 14.92
N TYR A 371 20.70 -24.93 15.87
CA TYR A 371 22.09 -24.49 15.92
C TYR A 371 23.05 -25.59 15.46
N ALA A 372 24.12 -25.19 14.78
CA ALA A 372 25.23 -26.07 14.43
C ALA A 372 26.20 -26.23 15.62
N PRO A 373 27.14 -27.21 15.59
CA PRO A 373 28.09 -27.43 16.69
C PRO A 373 28.98 -26.24 17.06
N LEU A 374 29.22 -25.32 16.12
CA LEU A 374 29.96 -24.07 16.36
C LEU A 374 29.09 -22.95 16.94
N GLY A 375 27.83 -23.23 17.28
CA GLY A 375 26.91 -22.29 17.90
C GLY A 375 26.13 -21.40 16.92
N TYR A 376 26.47 -21.37 15.63
CA TYR A 376 25.75 -20.52 14.67
C TYR A 376 24.34 -21.08 14.33
N PRO A 377 23.35 -20.22 14.04
CA PRO A 377 22.04 -20.65 13.55
C PRO A 377 22.17 -21.34 12.18
N SER A 378 21.77 -22.61 12.12
CA SER A 378 21.81 -23.43 10.92
C SER A 378 20.47 -23.52 10.20
N ALA A 379 19.36 -23.36 10.93
CA ALA A 379 18.03 -23.19 10.37
C ALA A 379 17.21 -22.29 11.28
N ILE A 380 16.44 -21.37 10.68
CA ILE A 380 15.54 -20.44 11.36
C ILE A 380 14.19 -20.55 10.64
N GLN A 381 13.12 -20.69 11.41
CA GLN A 381 11.75 -20.53 10.94
C GLN A 381 11.05 -19.58 11.91
N ILE A 382 10.59 -18.46 11.39
CA ILE A 382 9.85 -17.44 12.14
C ILE A 382 8.49 -17.30 11.47
N ASP A 383 7.44 -17.57 12.25
CA ASP A 383 6.05 -17.28 11.92
C ASP A 383 5.57 -16.21 12.92
N PRO A 384 5.47 -14.95 12.48
CA PRO A 384 5.05 -13.86 13.35
C PRO A 384 3.57 -13.96 13.74
N LEU A 385 2.71 -14.61 12.93
CA LEU A 385 1.25 -14.61 13.13
C LEU A 385 0.59 -15.91 12.66
N ARG A 386 -0.08 -16.57 13.60
CA ARG A 386 -0.83 -17.79 13.33
C ARG A 386 -1.93 -17.60 12.29
N ASN A 387 -1.90 -18.43 11.24
CA ASN A 387 -2.92 -18.56 10.18
C ASN A 387 -2.95 -17.46 9.09
N THR A 388 -1.87 -16.70 8.91
CA THR A 388 -1.62 -15.96 7.65
C THR A 388 -0.81 -16.85 6.70
N MET A 389 -1.01 -16.74 5.38
CA MET A 389 -0.59 -17.78 4.42
C MET A 389 0.81 -17.59 3.79
N ASP A 390 1.50 -16.49 4.06
CA ASP A 390 2.69 -16.09 3.30
C ASP A 390 3.77 -15.36 4.10
N GLU A 391 3.76 -15.45 5.44
CA GLU A 391 4.54 -14.59 6.33
C GLU A 391 5.63 -15.33 7.11
N GLU A 392 6.10 -16.47 6.58
CA GLU A 392 7.16 -17.27 7.20
C GLU A 392 8.54 -16.81 6.71
N LEU A 393 9.38 -16.29 7.61
CA LEU A 393 10.81 -16.13 7.32
C LEU A 393 11.52 -17.45 7.61
N GLY A 394 11.94 -18.15 6.55
CA GLY A 394 12.80 -19.32 6.67
C GLY A 394 14.20 -19.04 6.13
N VAL A 395 15.22 -19.37 6.93
CA VAL A 395 16.64 -19.30 6.53
C VAL A 395 17.32 -20.62 6.86
N ARG A 396 18.11 -21.15 5.93
CA ARG A 396 18.96 -22.34 6.15
C ARG A 396 20.41 -22.08 5.75
N VAL A 397 21.34 -22.38 6.64
CA VAL A 397 22.77 -22.45 6.33
C VAL A 397 23.11 -23.88 5.95
N LEU A 398 23.25 -24.12 4.64
CA LEU A 398 23.47 -25.44 4.05
C LEU A 398 24.95 -25.88 4.10
N GLY A 399 25.87 -24.92 4.15
CA GLY A 399 27.30 -25.14 4.17
C GLY A 399 28.01 -24.04 4.94
N PHE A 400 29.10 -24.39 5.62
CA PHE A 400 29.89 -23.46 6.42
C PHE A 400 31.36 -23.88 6.42
N MET A 401 32.24 -22.95 6.08
CA MET A 401 33.69 -23.15 6.01
C MET A 401 34.38 -21.95 6.66
N VAL A 402 35.25 -22.21 7.64
CA VAL A 402 36.10 -21.17 8.23
C VAL A 402 37.23 -20.88 7.27
N ASP A 403 37.48 -19.60 7.01
CA ASP A 403 38.60 -19.16 6.17
C ASP A 403 39.85 -18.93 7.06
N ASP A 404 41.02 -19.38 6.60
CA ASP A 404 42.29 -19.37 7.34
C ASP A 404 42.97 -17.98 7.46
#